data_AF-A0A401QTP6-F1
#
_entry.id   AF-A0A401QTP6-F1
#
_cell.length_a   1.000
_cell.length_b   1.000
_cell.length_c   1.000
_cell.angle_alpha   90.00
_cell.angle_beta   90.00
_cell.angle_gamma   90.00
#
_symmetry.space_group_name_H-M   'P 1'
#
loop_
_entity.id
_entity.type
_entity.pdbx_description
1 polymer ?
#
loop_
_entity_poly.entity_id
_entity_poly.type
_entity_poly.pdbx_seq_one_letter_code
_entity_poly.pdbx_strand_id
1 'polypeptide(L)'
;MHLQIGLLTEQLAAAERTLERLDITRETMLELAAEDGIEPLEPLPPGYREVPAAFERAGRGLRAKEVCEILGIGTEPRHTESVRGKLKRLVDRDILTEPEPCLFTLTPPEADLTRG
;
A
#
# COMPACT_ATOMS: atom_id res chain seq x y z
N MET A 1 24.53 10.73 32.06
CA MET A 1 24.01 9.54 31.35
C MET A 1 22.56 9.18 31.73
N HIS A 2 22.08 9.37 32.97
CA HIS A 2 20.71 8.97 33.34
C HIS A 2 19.59 9.82 32.73
N LEU A 3 19.84 11.08 32.38
CA LEU A 3 18.85 11.96 31.72
C LEU A 3 18.44 11.45 30.33
N GLN A 4 19.39 10.88 29.57
CA GLN A 4 19.09 10.31 28.24
C GLN A 4 18.21 9.07 28.32
N ILE A 5 18.45 8.22 29.33
CA ILE A 5 17.65 7.02 29.55
C ILE A 5 16.21 7.40 29.91
N GLY A 6 16.02 8.38 30.79
CA GLY A 6 14.69 8.88 31.16
C GLY A 6 13.89 9.38 29.95
N LEU A 7 14.52 10.21 29.11
CA LEU A 7 13.90 10.75 27.91
C LEU A 7 13.49 9.64 26.93
N LEU A 8 14.36 8.67 26.68
CA LEU A 8 14.07 7.56 25.76
C LEU A 8 12.94 6.67 26.29
N THR A 9 12.86 6.44 27.60
CA THR A 9 11.77 5.68 28.22
C THR A 9 10.43 6.40 28.05
N GLU A 10 10.39 7.72 28.21
CA GLU A 10 9.17 8.51 27.98
C GLU A 10 8.74 8.48 26.52
N GLN A 11 9.68 8.57 25.58
CA GLN A 11 9.40 8.48 24.16
C GLN A 11 8.87 7.10 23.77
N LEU A 12 9.45 6.02 24.32
CA LEU A 12 8.98 4.66 24.09
C LEU A 12 7.55 4.49 24.61
N ALA A 13 7.28 4.90 25.84
CA ALA A 13 5.93 4.83 26.42
C ALA A 13 4.90 5.65 25.62
N ALA A 14 5.31 6.77 25.01
CA ALA A 14 4.45 7.55 24.12
C ALA A 14 4.19 6.86 22.78
N ALA A 15 5.19 6.21 22.21
CA ALA A 15 5.05 5.42 20.99
C ALA A 15 4.14 4.20 21.20
N GLU A 16 4.33 3.48 22.31
CA GLU A 16 3.50 2.32 22.70
C GLU A 16 2.02 2.71 22.83
N ARG A 17 1.71 3.79 23.56
CA ARG A 17 0.33 4.33 23.66
C ARG A 17 -0.27 4.72 22.31
N THR A 18 0.57 5.18 21.38
CA THR A 18 0.11 5.53 20.03
C THR A 18 -0.22 4.27 19.23
N LEU A 19 0.60 3.23 19.33
CA LEU A 19 0.35 1.94 18.70
C LEU A 19 -0.92 1.29 19.24
N GLU A 20 -1.10 1.27 20.57
CA GLU A 20 -2.33 0.76 21.20
C GLU A 20 -3.58 1.46 20.64
N ARG A 21 -3.53 2.80 20.51
CA ARG A 21 -4.66 3.55 19.96
C ARG A 21 -4.92 3.24 18.48
N LEU A 22 -3.87 3.03 17.69
CA LEU A 22 -4.00 2.65 16.28
C LEU A 22 -4.56 1.24 16.14
N ASP A 23 -4.16 0.30 16.99
CA ASP A 23 -4.69 -1.06 17.00
C ASP A 23 -6.18 -1.08 17.35
N ILE A 24 -6.60 -0.34 18.38
CA ILE A 24 -8.02 -0.19 18.73
C ILE A 24 -8.81 0.41 17.55
N THR A 25 -8.28 1.47 16.94
CA THR A 25 -8.94 2.12 15.79
C THR A 25 -9.08 1.16 14.62
N ARG A 26 -8.03 0.36 14.35
CA ARG A 26 -8.04 -0.66 13.30
C ARG A 26 -9.05 -1.75 13.59
N GLU A 27 -9.14 -2.23 14.82
CA GLU A 27 -10.14 -3.22 15.25
C GLU A 27 -11.55 -2.70 15.00
N THR A 28 -11.87 -1.49 15.45
CA THR A 28 -13.17 -0.85 15.20
C THR A 28 -13.46 -0.68 13.69
N MET A 29 -12.46 -0.31 12.88
CA MET A 29 -12.63 -0.23 11.42
C MET A 29 -12.89 -1.60 10.78
N LEU A 30 -12.24 -2.66 11.27
CA LEU A 30 -12.46 -4.02 10.78
C LEU A 30 -13.84 -4.56 11.18
N GLU A 31 -14.31 -4.25 12.39
CA GLU A 31 -15.68 -4.56 12.83
C GLU A 31 -16.71 -3.89 11.93
N LEU A 32 -16.56 -2.57 11.68
CA LEU A 32 -17.45 -1.82 10.79
C LEU A 32 -17.41 -2.35 9.35
N ALA A 33 -16.21 -2.63 8.82
CA ALA A 33 -16.08 -3.20 7.47
C ALA A 33 -16.76 -4.58 7.35
N ALA A 34 -16.69 -5.40 8.41
CA ALA A 34 -17.37 -6.69 8.45
C ALA A 34 -18.91 -6.54 8.49
N GLU A 35 -19.43 -5.54 9.21
CA GLU A 35 -20.86 -5.19 9.20
C GLU A 35 -21.32 -4.76 7.80
N ASP A 36 -20.49 -4.02 7.08
CA ASP A 36 -20.74 -3.56 5.70
C ASP A 36 -20.49 -4.65 4.64
N GLY A 37 -20.09 -5.87 5.04
CA GLY A 37 -19.79 -6.98 4.13
C GLY A 37 -18.52 -6.77 3.28
N ILE A 38 -17.67 -5.82 3.66
CA ILE A 38 -16.39 -5.51 3.01
C ILE A 38 -15.34 -6.47 3.56
N GLU A 39 -14.90 -7.43 2.76
CA GLU A 39 -13.84 -8.35 3.16
C GLU A 39 -12.47 -7.62 3.23
N PRO A 40 -11.77 -7.64 4.37
CA PRO A 40 -10.48 -6.98 4.49
C PRO A 40 -9.46 -7.58 3.53
N LEU A 41 -8.88 -6.77 2.64
CA LEU A 41 -7.80 -7.23 1.78
C LEU A 41 -6.62 -7.74 2.63
N GLU A 42 -6.11 -8.93 2.31
CA GLU A 42 -4.92 -9.48 2.96
C GLU A 42 -3.75 -8.47 2.92
N PRO A 43 -3.02 -8.25 4.03
CA PRO A 43 -1.89 -7.33 4.04
C PRO A 43 -0.89 -7.66 2.93
N LEU A 44 -0.54 -6.66 2.11
CA LEU A 44 0.49 -6.82 1.10
C LEU A 44 1.83 -7.18 1.77
N PRO A 45 2.60 -8.15 1.24
CA PRO A 45 3.92 -8.45 1.76
C PRO A 45 4.81 -7.19 1.72
N PRO A 46 5.80 -7.06 2.63
CA PRO A 46 6.55 -5.81 2.83
C PRO A 46 7.21 -5.23 1.57
N GLY A 47 7.61 -6.06 0.61
CA GLY A 47 8.14 -5.61 -0.70
C GLY A 47 7.10 -5.26 -1.77
N TYR A 48 5.81 -5.28 -1.44
CA TYR A 48 4.70 -4.89 -2.33
C TYR A 48 4.03 -3.58 -1.89
N ARG A 49 4.22 -3.15 -0.64
CA ARG A 49 3.65 -1.89 -0.12
C ARG A 49 4.24 -0.65 -0.80
N GLU A 50 5.49 -0.72 -1.23
CA GLU A 50 6.16 0.39 -1.92
C GLU A 50 5.57 0.68 -3.29
N VAL A 51 4.92 -0.32 -3.91
CA VAL A 51 4.35 -0.21 -5.25
C VAL A 51 3.13 0.71 -5.27
N PRO A 52 2.06 0.51 -4.47
CA PRO A 52 0.97 1.49 -4.37
C PRO A 52 1.44 2.89 -3.99
N ALA A 53 2.40 3.01 -3.06
CA ALA A 53 2.96 4.30 -2.66
C ALA A 53 3.69 5.03 -3.82
N ALA A 54 4.27 4.28 -4.77
CA ALA A 54 4.84 4.84 -5.98
C ALA A 54 3.77 5.44 -6.90
N PHE A 55 2.62 4.78 -7.05
CA PHE A 55 1.48 5.30 -7.82
C PHE A 55 0.83 6.51 -7.12
N GLU A 56 0.64 6.48 -5.81
CA GLU A 56 0.11 7.61 -5.03
C GLU A 56 0.99 8.86 -5.18
N ARG A 57 2.32 8.69 -5.07
CA ARG A 57 3.27 9.79 -5.25
C ARG A 57 3.29 10.32 -6.68
N ALA A 58 3.09 9.46 -7.67
CA ALA A 58 3.08 9.86 -9.08
C ALA A 58 1.76 10.52 -9.51
N GLY A 59 0.64 10.21 -8.83
CA GLY A 59 -0.69 10.75 -9.12
C GLY A 59 -1.23 10.39 -10.51
N ARG A 60 -0.62 9.42 -11.20
CA ARG A 60 -0.95 9.01 -12.57
C ARG A 60 -0.69 7.52 -12.78
N GLY A 61 -1.11 7.02 -13.93
CA GLY A 61 -0.72 5.68 -14.36
C GLY A 61 0.77 5.57 -14.65
N LEU A 62 1.39 4.46 -14.25
CA LEU A 62 2.81 4.18 -14.45
C LEU A 62 3.01 2.89 -15.22
N ARG A 63 4.02 2.88 -16.08
CA ARG A 63 4.53 1.67 -16.72
C ARG A 63 5.47 0.91 -15.79
N ALA A 64 5.62 -0.40 -16.00
CA ALA A 64 6.50 -1.24 -15.18
C ALA A 64 7.95 -0.68 -15.07
N LYS A 65 8.46 -0.09 -16.15
CA LYS A 65 9.78 0.56 -16.15
C LYS A 65 9.84 1.79 -15.24
N GLU A 66 8.82 2.63 -15.26
CA GLU A 66 8.74 3.82 -14.40
C GLU A 66 8.62 3.41 -12.92
N VAL A 67 7.91 2.32 -12.63
CA VAL A 67 7.86 1.74 -11.28
C VAL A 67 9.24 1.25 -10.83
N CYS A 68 10.01 0.57 -11.71
CA CYS A 68 11.39 0.18 -11.40
C CYS A 68 12.29 1.39 -11.10
N GLU A 69 12.13 2.49 -11.85
CA GLU A 69 12.89 3.73 -11.66
C GLU A 69 12.56 4.39 -10.31
N ILE A 70 11.27 4.47 -9.96
CA ILE A 70 10.81 5.06 -8.69
C ILE A 70 11.27 4.23 -7.48
N LEU A 71 11.27 2.90 -7.61
CA LEU A 71 11.70 1.98 -6.55
C LEU A 71 13.22 1.82 -6.45
N GLY A 72 14.00 2.36 -7.41
CA GLY A 72 15.46 2.28 -7.39
C GLY A 72 16.04 0.86 -7.54
N ILE A 73 15.26 -0.08 -8.05
CA ILE A 73 15.62 -1.52 -8.17
C ILE A 73 16.35 -1.88 -9.48
N GLY A 74 16.58 -0.89 -10.35
CA GLY A 74 17.23 -1.06 -11.66
C GLY A 74 16.24 -1.34 -12.79
N THR A 75 16.57 -0.87 -14.00
CA THR A 75 15.70 -0.95 -15.21
C THR A 75 16.07 -2.10 -16.15
N GLU A 76 16.90 -3.04 -15.69
CA GLU A 76 17.23 -4.23 -16.47
C GLU A 76 15.99 -5.06 -16.79
N PRO A 77 15.96 -5.79 -17.93
CA PRO A 77 14.79 -6.56 -18.34
C PRO A 77 14.29 -7.52 -17.27
N ARG A 78 15.20 -8.18 -16.53
CA ARG A 78 14.85 -9.09 -15.42
C ARG A 78 14.05 -8.41 -14.30
N HIS A 79 14.37 -7.15 -13.99
CA HIS A 79 13.71 -6.40 -12.92
C HIS A 79 12.36 -5.87 -13.40
N THR A 80 12.30 -5.38 -14.65
CA THR A 80 11.06 -4.96 -15.29
C THR A 80 10.04 -6.09 -15.35
N GLU A 81 10.45 -7.32 -15.66
CA GLU A 81 9.49 -8.43 -15.75
C GLU A 81 9.08 -8.98 -14.39
N SER A 82 9.98 -8.93 -13.40
CA SER A 82 9.63 -9.22 -12.01
C SER A 82 8.59 -8.22 -11.49
N VAL A 83 8.77 -6.92 -11.77
CA VAL A 83 7.81 -5.87 -11.43
C VAL A 83 6.50 -6.04 -12.20
N ARG A 84 6.54 -6.34 -13.50
CA ARG A 84 5.32 -6.61 -14.29
C ARG A 84 4.50 -7.76 -13.69
N GLY A 85 5.15 -8.84 -13.27
CA GLY A 85 4.47 -9.95 -12.59
C GLY A 85 3.86 -9.53 -11.24
N LYS A 86 4.53 -8.66 -10.48
CA LYS A 86 3.98 -8.09 -9.25
C LYS A 86 2.79 -7.17 -9.51
N LEU A 87 2.87 -6.32 -10.55
CA LEU A 87 1.81 -5.41 -10.94
C LEU A 87 0.57 -6.18 -11.42
N LYS A 88 0.73 -7.23 -12.23
CA LYS A 88 -0.36 -8.12 -12.62
C LYS A 88 -1.04 -8.77 -11.42
N ARG A 89 -0.28 -9.25 -10.43
CA ARG A 89 -0.85 -9.77 -9.17
C ARG A 89 -1.63 -8.72 -8.37
N LEU A 90 -1.25 -7.44 -8.45
CA LEU A 90 -2.01 -6.36 -7.80
C LEU A 90 -3.28 -6.02 -8.60
N VAL A 91 -3.27 -6.23 -9.92
CA VAL A 91 -4.47 -6.14 -10.75
C VAL A 91 -5.44 -7.27 -10.43
N ASP A 92 -4.96 -8.51 -10.26
CA ASP A 92 -5.80 -9.66 -9.85
C ASP A 92 -6.44 -9.48 -8.46
N ARG A 93 -5.97 -8.50 -7.68
CA ARG A 93 -6.45 -8.18 -6.33
C ARG A 93 -7.28 -6.89 -6.30
N ASP A 94 -7.64 -6.34 -7.46
CA ASP A 94 -8.38 -5.08 -7.62
C ASP A 94 -7.71 -3.85 -6.96
N ILE A 95 -6.41 -3.92 -6.66
CA ILE A 95 -5.63 -2.79 -6.10
C ILE A 95 -5.16 -1.86 -7.23
N LEU A 96 -4.81 -2.44 -8.38
CA LEU A 96 -4.45 -1.72 -9.59
C LEU A 96 -5.39 -2.10 -10.74
N THR A 97 -5.50 -1.21 -11.71
CA THR A 97 -6.15 -1.46 -13.00
C THR A 97 -5.12 -1.33 -14.12
N GLU A 98 -5.28 -2.09 -15.21
CA GLU A 98 -4.47 -1.96 -16.42
C GLU A 98 -5.34 -1.45 -17.59
N PRO A 99 -5.57 -0.13 -17.69
CA PRO A 99 -6.40 0.44 -18.75
C PRO A 99 -5.81 0.23 -20.15
N GLU A 100 -4.47 0.21 -20.26
CA GLU A 100 -3.75 -0.04 -21.50
C GLU A 100 -2.63 -1.06 -21.26
N PRO A 101 -2.23 -1.83 -22.29
CA PRO A 101 -1.12 -2.77 -22.15
C PRO A 101 0.13 -2.09 -21.59
N CYS A 102 0.64 -2.61 -20.47
CA CYS A 102 1.79 -2.07 -19.72
C CYS A 102 1.58 -0.71 -19.03
N LEU A 103 0.35 -0.19 -18.92
CA LEU A 103 0.02 0.99 -18.12
C LEU A 103 -0.84 0.58 -16.94
N PHE A 104 -0.36 0.82 -15.72
CA PHE A 104 -1.08 0.48 -14.50
C PHE A 104 -1.53 1.75 -13.78
N THR A 105 -2.71 1.74 -13.21
CA THR A 105 -3.29 2.85 -12.42
C THR A 105 -3.82 2.32 -11.10
N LEU A 106 -3.83 3.11 -10.04
CA LEU A 106 -4.56 2.74 -8.82
C LEU A 106 -6.03 2.57 -9.16
N THR A 107 -6.64 1.50 -8.66
CA THR A 107 -8.09 1.38 -8.70
C THR A 107 -8.65 2.55 -7.90
N PRO A 108 -9.48 3.42 -8.50
CA PRO A 108 -10.13 4.47 -7.73
C PRO A 108 -10.96 3.80 -6.62
N PRO A 109 -10.90 4.29 -5.37
CA PRO A 109 -11.77 3.80 -4.32
C PRO A 109 -13.20 4.02 -4.82
N GLU A 110 -13.89 2.90 -5.03
CA GLU A 110 -15.26 2.74 -5.49
C GLU A 110 -16.03 4.05 -5.64
N ALA A 111 -15.96 4.64 -6.83
CA ALA A 111 -17.08 5.43 -7.32
C ALA A 111 -18.16 4.42 -7.72
N ASP A 112 -18.81 3.83 -6.72
CA ASP A 112 -20.05 3.09 -6.90
C ASP A 112 -21.14 4.09 -7.32
N LEU A 113 -21.19 4.42 -8.61
CA LEU A 113 -22.37 4.98 -9.24
C LEU A 113 -22.42 4.56 -10.72
N THR A 114 -23.19 3.50 -10.94
CA THR A 114 -24.09 3.33 -12.10
C THR A 114 -23.43 3.02 -13.45
N ARG A 115 -23.49 1.74 -13.85
CA ARG A 115 -23.64 1.37 -15.27
C ARG A 115 -24.94 0.59 -15.44
N GLY A 116 -26.01 1.35 -15.63
CA GLY A 116 -27.25 0.88 -16.27
C GLY A 116 -27.12 0.85 -17.79
#